data_AF-A0A8H3AG10-F1
#
_entry.id   AF-A0A8H3AG10-F1
#
_cell.length_a   1.000
_cell.length_b   1.000
_cell.length_c   1.000
_cell.angle_alpha   90.00
_cell.angle_beta   90.00
_cell.angle_gamma   90.00
#
_symmetry.space_group_name_H-M   'P 1'
#
loop_
_entity.id
_entity.type
_entity.pdbx_description
1 polymer ?
#
loop_
_entity_poly.entity_id
_entity_poly.type
_entity_poly.pdbx_seq_one_letter_code
_entity_poly.pdbx_strand_id
1 'polypeptide(L)'
;MPLLIYPDFNNSLTAAAVSTSQYKPFLDLFNIVQAQGETARYLAFSGITLLLYDWLTTLDKEIEYAWNKKWTFAGVVYYLNRVLPVLLIGTILLPNVLFLPAHFGPSTLVQEGYFIIQLRCHSFVSHYLHHFNHTLLGVVLSKMDPMVWLLIPGLLVTIGHATLQVTVNLKRMTVMTNPFPQFLRGCIVSIPNDIWLAYFSGVLYDLVIFCLIVWRIQYLGHGLGLSPLMTQLLKHGASFFAVNLALMLFSCVGSAYPSTIIMANASGLLTALSSITCSRIFFSMHEFARQDRVRISFGQSPITGVHGSNIISGQFAIPMETFSDCSRSPSNPEATSATTP
;
A
#
# COMPACT_ATOMS: atom_id res chain seq x y z
N MET A 1 5.33 -80.79 -10.28
CA MET A 1 5.59 -79.37 -9.97
C MET A 1 5.92 -78.66 -11.27
N PRO A 2 5.01 -77.82 -11.82
CA PRO A 2 5.33 -77.01 -12.99
C PRO A 2 5.98 -75.69 -12.56
N LEU A 3 7.10 -75.33 -13.21
CA LEU A 3 7.70 -74.01 -13.15
C LEU A 3 6.77 -73.00 -13.83
N LEU A 4 6.25 -72.04 -13.06
CA LEU A 4 5.60 -70.84 -13.61
C LEU A 4 6.69 -69.88 -14.08
N ILE A 5 6.84 -69.78 -15.40
CA ILE A 5 7.66 -68.77 -16.08
C ILE A 5 6.88 -67.45 -16.02
N TYR A 6 7.39 -66.48 -15.25
CA TYR A 6 6.83 -65.13 -15.18
C TYR A 6 7.14 -64.37 -16.48
N PRO A 7 6.14 -63.87 -17.22
CA PRO A 7 6.40 -63.08 -18.42
C PRO A 7 6.95 -61.69 -18.07
N ASP A 8 8.11 -61.39 -18.64
CA ASP A 8 8.65 -60.08 -19.04
C ASP A 8 8.39 -58.84 -18.16
N PHE A 9 9.22 -58.68 -17.13
CA PHE A 9 9.37 -57.43 -16.36
C PHE A 9 10.01 -56.27 -17.16
N ASN A 10 10.57 -56.54 -18.35
CA ASN A 10 11.25 -55.50 -19.14
C ASN A 10 10.29 -54.60 -19.93
N ASN A 11 9.06 -55.03 -20.20
CA ASN A 11 8.07 -54.22 -20.94
C ASN A 11 7.33 -53.21 -20.06
N SER A 12 7.34 -53.39 -18.73
CA SER A 12 6.76 -52.44 -17.77
C SER A 12 7.70 -51.26 -17.47
N LEU A 13 9.02 -51.46 -17.56
CA LEU A 13 10.02 -50.40 -17.37
C LEU A 13 10.06 -49.39 -18.52
N THR A 14 9.85 -49.83 -19.76
CA THR A 14 9.76 -48.93 -20.93
C THR A 14 8.46 -48.13 -20.95
N ALA A 15 7.33 -48.71 -20.51
CA ALA A 15 6.07 -47.99 -20.33
C ALA A 15 6.16 -46.90 -19.24
N ALA A 16 6.88 -47.18 -18.14
CA ALA A 16 7.14 -46.18 -17.10
C ALA A 16 8.03 -45.03 -17.60
N ALA A 17 9.05 -45.31 -18.41
CA ALA A 17 9.94 -44.29 -18.95
C ALA A 17 9.25 -43.30 -19.91
N VAL A 18 8.32 -43.78 -20.75
CA VAL A 18 7.55 -42.92 -21.67
C VAL A 18 6.64 -41.94 -20.92
N SER A 19 6.17 -42.30 -19.73
CA SER A 19 5.36 -41.41 -18.89
C SER A 19 6.15 -40.21 -18.35
N THR A 20 7.43 -40.40 -17.98
CA THR A 20 8.22 -39.34 -17.31
C THR A 20 8.50 -38.11 -18.19
N SER A 21 8.62 -38.30 -19.52
CA SER A 21 8.88 -37.19 -20.44
C SER A 21 7.66 -36.26 -20.60
N GLN A 22 6.46 -36.83 -20.60
CA GLN A 22 5.21 -36.07 -20.77
C GLN A 22 4.88 -35.18 -19.57
N TYR A 23 5.30 -35.58 -18.36
CA TYR A 23 5.04 -34.82 -17.13
C TYR A 23 6.13 -33.83 -16.75
N LYS A 24 7.32 -33.90 -17.37
CA LYS A 24 8.43 -32.99 -17.07
C LYS A 24 8.04 -31.50 -17.05
N PRO A 25 7.40 -30.92 -18.09
CA PRO A 25 7.04 -29.50 -18.07
C PRO A 25 6.02 -29.14 -16.97
N PHE A 26 5.14 -30.07 -16.62
CA PHE A 26 4.21 -29.88 -15.51
C PHE A 26 4.93 -29.88 -14.16
N LEU A 27 5.85 -30.83 -13.94
CA LEU A 27 6.65 -30.91 -12.72
C LEU A 27 7.56 -29.68 -12.56
N ASP A 28 8.18 -29.22 -13.65
CA ASP A 28 9.01 -28.01 -13.63
C ASP A 28 8.18 -26.77 -13.25
N LEU A 29 7.00 -26.59 -13.86
CA LEU A 29 6.07 -25.51 -13.50
C LEU A 29 5.62 -25.61 -12.03
N PHE A 30 5.28 -26.81 -11.57
CA PHE A 30 4.86 -27.06 -10.20
C PHE A 30 5.95 -26.67 -9.20
N ASN A 31 7.19 -27.09 -9.44
CA ASN A 31 8.34 -26.75 -8.60
C ASN A 31 8.58 -25.23 -8.55
N ILE A 32 8.43 -24.54 -9.68
CA ILE A 32 8.55 -23.07 -9.75
C ILE A 32 7.44 -22.39 -8.92
N VAL A 33 6.18 -22.83 -9.08
CA VAL A 33 5.04 -22.28 -8.34
C VAL A 33 5.19 -22.51 -6.84
N GLN A 34 5.62 -23.72 -6.44
CA GLN A 34 5.86 -24.03 -5.04
C GLN A 34 6.96 -23.15 -4.44
N ALA A 35 8.11 -23.05 -5.11
CA ALA A 35 9.24 -22.24 -4.64
C ALA A 35 8.86 -20.75 -4.49
N GLN A 36 8.11 -20.19 -5.45
CA GLN A 36 7.60 -18.83 -5.34
C GLN A 36 6.58 -18.69 -4.22
N GLY A 37 5.70 -19.67 -4.05
CA GLY A 37 4.71 -19.70 -2.98
C GLY A 37 5.37 -19.66 -1.60
N GLU A 38 6.38 -20.50 -1.37
CA GLU A 38 7.16 -20.50 -0.13
C GLU A 38 7.83 -19.15 0.12
N THR A 39 8.44 -18.57 -0.92
CA THR A 39 9.07 -17.24 -0.82
C THR A 39 8.03 -16.15 -0.49
N ALA A 40 6.87 -16.18 -1.15
CA ALA A 40 5.77 -15.26 -0.89
C ALA A 40 5.30 -15.35 0.57
N ARG A 41 5.22 -16.55 1.14
CA ARG A 41 4.86 -16.79 2.55
C ARG A 41 5.86 -16.14 3.50
N TYR A 42 7.16 -16.36 3.29
CA TYR A 42 8.19 -15.76 4.13
C TYR A 42 8.17 -14.22 4.06
N LEU A 43 7.97 -13.66 2.87
CA LEU A 43 7.84 -12.21 2.70
C LEU A 43 6.56 -11.68 3.37
N ALA A 44 5.46 -12.42 3.31
CA ALA A 44 4.22 -12.03 3.99
C ALA A 44 4.39 -12.03 5.51
N PHE A 45 4.98 -13.08 6.11
CA PHE A 45 5.29 -13.10 7.54
C PHE A 45 6.21 -11.95 7.94
N SER A 46 7.22 -11.66 7.12
CA SER A 46 8.12 -10.53 7.33
C SER A 46 7.35 -9.20 7.29
N GLY A 47 6.46 -9.01 6.31
CA GLY A 47 5.61 -7.83 6.19
C GLY A 47 4.68 -7.63 7.38
N ILE A 48 3.99 -8.69 7.83
CA ILE A 48 3.13 -8.64 9.04
C ILE A 48 3.95 -8.29 10.27
N THR A 49 5.11 -8.95 10.45
CA THR A 49 5.97 -8.74 11.61
C THR A 49 6.46 -7.30 11.66
N LEU A 50 6.92 -6.75 10.54
CA LEU A 50 7.33 -5.35 10.43
C LEU A 50 6.17 -4.39 10.72
N LEU A 51 4.97 -4.71 10.25
CA LEU A 51 3.80 -3.86 10.43
C LEU A 51 3.31 -3.87 11.88
N LEU A 52 3.30 -5.03 12.55
CA LEU A 52 3.01 -5.14 13.97
C LEU A 52 4.09 -4.46 14.82
N TYR A 53 5.37 -4.64 14.48
CA TYR A 53 6.47 -3.96 15.15
C TYR A 53 6.35 -2.44 15.03
N ASP A 54 6.04 -1.94 13.84
CA ASP A 54 5.79 -0.53 13.62
C ASP A 54 4.60 -0.04 14.46
N TRP A 55 3.53 -0.83 14.55
CA TRP A 55 2.36 -0.49 15.37
C TRP A 55 2.68 -0.36 16.85
N LEU A 56 3.36 -1.35 17.41
CA LEU A 56 3.76 -1.34 18.81
C LEU A 56 4.73 -0.21 19.13
N THR A 57 5.68 0.08 18.23
CA THR A 57 6.70 1.12 18.46
C THR A 57 6.23 2.55 18.22
N THR A 58 5.04 2.75 17.64
CA THR A 58 4.45 4.08 17.48
C THR A 58 3.15 4.27 18.25
N LEU A 59 2.76 3.31 19.09
CA LEU A 59 1.49 3.36 19.81
C LEU A 59 1.42 4.56 20.76
N ASP A 60 2.55 4.91 21.40
CA ASP A 60 2.71 6.11 22.23
C ASP A 60 2.36 7.40 21.44
N LYS A 61 2.95 7.54 20.25
CA LYS A 61 2.69 8.68 19.35
C LYS A 61 1.26 8.65 18.81
N GLU A 62 0.71 7.47 18.55
CA GLU A 62 -0.67 7.32 18.08
C GLU A 62 -1.68 7.79 19.13
N ILE A 63 -1.47 7.42 20.40
CA ILE A 63 -2.31 7.86 21.51
C ILE A 63 -2.20 9.38 21.68
N GLU A 64 -1.00 9.96 21.60
CA GLU A 64 -0.77 11.40 21.73
C GLU A 64 -1.43 12.20 20.57
N TYR A 65 -1.19 11.80 19.33
CA TYR A 65 -1.54 12.60 18.15
C TYR A 65 -2.86 12.24 17.50
N ALA A 66 -3.35 10.99 17.61
CA ALA A 66 -4.52 10.52 16.89
C ALA A 66 -5.73 10.24 17.80
N TRP A 67 -5.53 9.67 18.99
CA TRP A 67 -6.65 9.22 19.84
C TRP A 67 -7.31 10.37 20.60
N ASN A 68 -6.50 11.31 21.09
CA ASN A 68 -7.00 12.45 21.90
C ASN A 68 -7.46 13.64 21.05
N LYS A 69 -7.54 13.51 19.72
CA LYS A 69 -7.93 14.58 18.80
C LYS A 69 -9.33 14.36 18.26
N LYS A 70 -10.02 15.46 17.94
CA LYS A 70 -11.28 15.40 17.19
C LYS A 70 -11.04 14.67 15.87
N TRP A 71 -11.98 13.84 15.46
CA TRP A 71 -11.92 13.13 14.19
C TRP A 71 -11.86 14.14 13.04
N THR A 72 -10.70 14.23 12.40
CA THR A 72 -10.51 14.98 11.15
C THR A 72 -10.48 13.99 9.99
N PHE A 73 -10.70 14.49 8.79
CA PHE A 73 -10.60 13.66 7.58
C PHE A 73 -9.22 12.99 7.45
N ALA A 74 -8.13 13.72 7.74
CA ALA A 74 -6.78 13.16 7.76
C ALA A 74 -6.62 12.06 8.83
N GLY A 75 -7.25 12.21 10.00
CA GLY A 75 -7.30 11.18 11.03
C GLY A 75 -7.99 9.90 10.54
N VAL A 76 -9.13 10.00 9.87
CA VAL A 76 -9.84 8.83 9.29
C VAL A 76 -8.95 8.12 8.27
N VAL A 77 -8.33 8.87 7.36
CA VAL A 77 -7.44 8.32 6.33
C VAL A 77 -6.23 7.62 6.96
N TYR A 78 -5.66 8.22 8.01
CA TYR A 78 -4.59 7.61 8.79
C TYR A 78 -5.02 6.27 9.41
N TYR A 79 -6.18 6.21 10.07
CA TYR A 79 -6.67 4.96 10.67
C TYR A 79 -6.98 3.89 9.61
N LEU A 80 -7.55 4.28 8.46
CA LEU A 80 -7.75 3.35 7.34
C LEU A 80 -6.42 2.80 6.83
N ASN A 81 -5.41 3.66 6.64
CA ASN A 81 -4.07 3.23 6.25
C ASN A 81 -3.39 2.34 7.30
N ARG A 82 -3.75 2.47 8.59
CA ARG A 82 -3.18 1.69 9.69
C ARG A 82 -3.84 0.32 9.83
N VAL A 83 -5.17 0.30 9.92
CA VAL A 83 -5.95 -0.91 10.24
C VAL A 83 -6.13 -1.81 9.03
N LEU A 84 -6.31 -1.22 7.85
CA LEU A 84 -6.70 -1.99 6.69
C LEU A 84 -5.60 -2.95 6.20
N PRO A 85 -4.31 -2.59 6.16
CA PRO A 85 -3.23 -3.54 5.87
C PRO A 85 -3.15 -4.71 6.86
N VAL A 86 -3.38 -4.48 8.16
CA VAL A 86 -3.46 -5.55 9.18
C VAL A 86 -4.60 -6.49 8.85
N LEU A 87 -5.81 -5.94 8.64
CA LEU A 87 -6.98 -6.73 8.30
C LEU A 87 -6.77 -7.48 7.00
N LEU A 88 -6.20 -6.82 6.01
CA LEU A 88 -6.00 -7.39 4.70
C LEU A 88 -4.98 -8.53 4.75
N ILE A 89 -3.80 -8.30 5.32
CA ILE A 89 -2.77 -9.33 5.36
C ILE A 89 -3.17 -10.43 6.36
N GLY A 90 -3.80 -10.07 7.48
CA GLY A 90 -4.25 -11.01 8.51
C GLY A 90 -5.45 -11.86 8.10
N THR A 91 -6.41 -11.33 7.36
CA THR A 91 -7.62 -12.08 6.94
C THR A 91 -7.45 -12.76 5.59
N ILE A 92 -6.66 -12.21 4.68
CA ILE A 92 -6.47 -12.78 3.34
C ILE A 92 -5.26 -13.69 3.32
N LEU A 93 -4.13 -13.21 3.80
CA LEU A 93 -2.85 -13.87 3.61
C LEU A 93 -2.67 -14.98 4.65
N LEU A 94 -2.99 -14.72 5.92
CA LEU A 94 -2.82 -15.71 6.98
C LEU A 94 -3.59 -17.02 6.70
N PRO A 95 -4.87 -17.00 6.28
CA PRO A 95 -5.58 -18.24 6.01
C PRO A 95 -5.07 -18.97 4.76
N ASN A 96 -4.73 -18.24 3.69
CA ASN A 96 -4.19 -18.85 2.47
C ASN A 96 -2.77 -19.41 2.66
N VAL A 97 -2.00 -18.86 3.61
CA VAL A 97 -0.63 -19.25 3.92
C VAL A 97 -0.57 -20.37 4.96
N LEU A 98 -1.35 -20.26 6.04
CA LEU A 98 -1.36 -21.23 7.14
C LEU A 98 -2.25 -22.43 6.86
N PHE A 99 -3.41 -22.21 6.26
CA PHE A 99 -4.33 -23.27 5.90
C PHE A 99 -4.17 -23.54 4.40
N LEU A 100 -3.20 -24.39 4.06
CA LEU A 100 -3.25 -25.14 2.81
C LEU A 100 -4.66 -25.74 2.66
N PRO A 101 -5.22 -25.83 1.44
CA PRO A 101 -6.62 -26.23 1.19
C PRO A 101 -6.83 -27.73 1.40
N ALA A 102 -6.31 -28.30 2.49
CA ALA A 102 -6.49 -29.70 2.83
C ALA A 102 -7.92 -29.99 3.31
N HIS A 103 -8.66 -28.99 3.82
CA HIS A 103 -9.93 -29.24 4.52
C HIS A 103 -11.18 -28.49 4.03
N PHE A 104 -11.08 -27.59 3.04
CA PHE A 104 -12.28 -26.98 2.49
C PHE A 104 -12.94 -27.94 1.48
N GLY A 105 -14.18 -28.33 1.78
CA GLY A 105 -14.96 -29.27 0.97
C GLY A 105 -15.23 -28.77 -0.46
N PRO A 106 -15.81 -29.63 -1.32
CA PRO A 106 -15.87 -29.47 -2.78
C PRO A 106 -16.79 -28.35 -3.31
N SER A 107 -17.23 -27.39 -2.49
CA SER A 107 -17.97 -26.22 -2.97
C SER A 107 -17.02 -25.19 -3.61
N THR A 108 -16.51 -25.54 -4.79
CA THR A 108 -15.57 -24.77 -5.62
C THR A 108 -16.00 -23.32 -5.90
N LEU A 109 -17.31 -23.05 -5.94
CA LEU A 109 -17.86 -21.71 -6.22
C LEU A 109 -17.58 -20.67 -5.13
N VAL A 110 -17.54 -21.08 -3.85
CA VAL A 110 -17.30 -20.14 -2.74
C VAL A 110 -15.83 -19.71 -2.70
N GLN A 111 -14.92 -20.62 -3.08
CA GLN A 111 -13.48 -20.38 -3.05
C GLN A 111 -13.01 -19.46 -4.19
N GLU A 112 -13.58 -19.61 -5.39
CA GLU A 112 -13.31 -18.71 -6.52
C GLU A 112 -13.85 -17.30 -6.28
N GLY A 113 -15.08 -17.17 -5.78
CA GLY A 113 -15.68 -15.88 -5.45
C GLY A 113 -14.89 -15.14 -4.37
N TYR A 114 -14.45 -15.85 -3.32
CA TYR A 114 -13.63 -15.28 -2.26
C TYR A 114 -12.29 -14.78 -2.81
N PHE A 115 -11.54 -15.60 -3.54
CA PHE A 115 -10.24 -15.19 -4.10
C PHE A 115 -10.34 -13.96 -5.03
N ILE A 116 -11.36 -13.91 -5.89
CA ILE A 116 -11.58 -12.79 -6.81
C ILE A 116 -11.98 -11.51 -6.08
N ILE A 117 -12.89 -11.58 -5.10
CA ILE A 117 -13.29 -10.43 -4.28
C ILE A 117 -12.08 -9.93 -3.48
N GLN A 118 -11.27 -10.84 -2.96
CA GLN A 118 -10.06 -10.51 -2.20
C GLN A 118 -9.00 -9.80 -3.04
N LEU A 119 -8.73 -10.28 -4.26
CA LEU A 119 -7.79 -9.62 -5.18
C LEU A 119 -8.27 -8.21 -5.56
N ARG A 120 -9.59 -8.05 -5.79
CA ARG A 120 -10.20 -6.75 -6.11
C ARG A 120 -10.14 -5.79 -4.93
N CYS A 121 -10.50 -6.22 -3.73
CA CYS A 121 -10.41 -5.39 -2.53
C CYS A 121 -8.96 -5.03 -2.21
N HIS A 122 -8.02 -5.96 -2.40
CA HIS A 122 -6.59 -5.67 -2.21
C HIS A 122 -6.04 -4.64 -3.18
N SER A 123 -6.22 -4.86 -4.48
CA SER A 123 -5.76 -3.90 -5.48
C SER A 123 -6.44 -2.55 -5.31
N PHE A 124 -7.75 -2.54 -5.08
CA PHE A 124 -8.51 -1.31 -4.91
C PHE A 124 -8.01 -0.53 -3.70
N VAL A 125 -7.93 -1.17 -2.53
CA VAL A 125 -7.59 -0.43 -1.31
C VAL A 125 -6.11 -0.08 -1.25
N SER A 126 -5.21 -0.96 -1.69
CA SER A 126 -3.78 -0.64 -1.72
C SER A 126 -3.50 0.52 -2.69
N HIS A 127 -4.13 0.56 -3.87
CA HIS A 127 -3.93 1.67 -4.81
C HIS A 127 -4.64 2.94 -4.36
N TYR A 128 -5.88 2.84 -3.86
CA TYR A 128 -6.60 4.02 -3.37
C TYR A 128 -5.88 4.63 -2.19
N LEU A 129 -5.56 3.88 -1.13
CA LEU A 129 -4.93 4.46 0.06
C LEU A 129 -3.53 4.98 -0.27
N HIS A 130 -2.74 4.26 -1.06
CA HIS A 130 -1.41 4.72 -1.43
C HIS A 130 -1.45 6.05 -2.21
N HIS A 131 -2.17 6.07 -3.33
CA HIS A 131 -2.18 7.25 -4.18
C HIS A 131 -3.00 8.41 -3.59
N PHE A 132 -4.03 8.13 -2.79
CA PHE A 132 -4.74 9.13 -2.02
C PHE A 132 -3.85 9.80 -0.98
N ASN A 133 -3.05 9.02 -0.23
CA ASN A 133 -2.09 9.57 0.73
C ASN A 133 -1.04 10.45 0.06
N HIS A 134 -0.51 10.02 -1.09
CA HIS A 134 0.45 10.80 -1.87
C HIS A 134 -0.16 12.08 -2.45
N THR A 135 -1.41 12.03 -2.90
CA THR A 135 -2.12 13.21 -3.42
C THR A 135 -2.47 14.17 -2.29
N LEU A 136 -2.91 13.68 -1.14
CA LEU A 136 -3.17 14.50 0.03
C LEU A 136 -1.89 15.20 0.50
N LEU A 137 -0.75 14.50 0.53
CA LEU A 137 0.55 15.11 0.82
C LEU A 137 0.91 16.19 -0.22
N GLY A 138 0.71 15.90 -1.50
CA GLY A 138 0.90 16.87 -2.59
C GLY A 138 0.05 18.13 -2.39
N VAL A 139 -1.25 17.95 -2.13
CA VAL A 139 -2.23 19.03 -1.92
C VAL A 139 -1.91 19.85 -0.67
N VAL A 140 -1.52 19.22 0.44
CA VAL A 140 -1.15 19.91 1.68
C VAL A 140 0.14 20.73 1.49
N LEU A 141 1.09 20.24 0.69
CA LEU A 141 2.34 20.94 0.41
C LEU A 141 2.20 22.07 -0.60
N SER A 142 1.24 21.96 -1.51
CA SER A 142 0.90 23.02 -2.45
C SER A 142 -0.20 23.90 -1.86
N LYS A 143 0.14 25.07 -1.34
CA LYS A 143 -0.84 26.14 -1.28
C LYS A 143 -1.25 26.52 -2.71
N MET A 144 -2.28 25.85 -3.23
CA MET A 144 -3.01 26.16 -4.47
C MET A 144 -2.14 26.60 -5.66
N ASP A 145 -1.04 25.88 -5.92
CA ASP A 145 -0.33 26.02 -7.19
C ASP A 145 -1.10 25.28 -8.30
N PRO A 146 -1.05 25.76 -9.57
CA PRO A 146 -1.65 25.08 -10.73
C PRO A 146 -1.19 23.62 -10.90
N MET A 147 -0.10 23.24 -10.24
CA MET A 147 0.43 21.89 -10.17
C MET A 147 -0.54 20.87 -9.55
N VAL A 148 -1.39 21.25 -8.59
CA VAL A 148 -2.40 20.35 -8.01
C VAL A 148 -3.42 19.91 -9.04
N TRP A 149 -3.82 20.83 -9.91
CA TRP A 149 -4.77 20.56 -10.99
C TRP A 149 -4.22 19.58 -12.02
N LEU A 150 -2.89 19.38 -12.08
CA LEU A 150 -2.26 18.32 -12.88
C LEU A 150 -2.24 16.97 -12.15
N LEU A 151 -2.00 16.97 -10.82
CA LEU A 151 -1.85 15.74 -10.02
C LEU A 151 -3.18 14.98 -9.84
N ILE A 152 -4.30 15.69 -9.70
CA ILE A 152 -5.62 15.07 -9.49
C ILE A 152 -6.08 14.25 -10.71
N PRO A 153 -6.06 14.78 -11.95
CA PRO A 153 -6.36 13.97 -13.14
C PRO A 153 -5.39 12.80 -13.31
N GLY A 154 -4.09 13.01 -13.06
CA GLY A 154 -3.09 11.94 -13.12
C GLY A 154 -3.39 10.80 -12.14
N LEU A 155 -3.83 11.13 -10.93
CA LEU A 155 -4.30 10.17 -9.94
C LEU A 155 -5.49 9.35 -10.46
N LEU A 156 -6.53 10.03 -10.96
CA LEU A 156 -7.75 9.39 -11.44
C LEU A 156 -7.47 8.46 -12.62
N VAL A 157 -6.60 8.88 -13.56
CA VAL A 157 -6.16 8.06 -14.69
C VAL A 157 -5.40 6.83 -14.20
N THR A 158 -4.51 6.98 -13.22
CA THR A 158 -3.70 5.89 -12.66
C THR A 158 -4.59 4.84 -11.98
N ILE A 159 -5.51 5.28 -11.13
CA ILE A 159 -6.48 4.42 -10.44
C ILE A 159 -7.40 3.72 -11.45
N GLY A 160 -7.92 4.47 -12.43
CA GLY A 160 -8.79 3.93 -13.48
C GLY A 160 -8.08 2.88 -14.32
N HIS A 161 -6.84 3.15 -14.73
CA HIS A 161 -6.01 2.20 -15.47
C HIS A 161 -5.73 0.94 -14.66
N ALA A 162 -5.25 1.06 -13.41
CA ALA A 162 -4.98 -0.10 -12.55
C ALA A 162 -6.25 -0.96 -12.34
N THR A 163 -7.39 -0.33 -12.08
CA THR A 163 -8.68 -1.01 -11.89
C THR A 163 -9.13 -1.74 -13.16
N LEU A 164 -8.98 -1.10 -14.33
CA LEU A 164 -9.29 -1.71 -15.61
C LEU A 164 -8.38 -2.92 -15.88
N GLN A 165 -7.07 -2.77 -15.68
CA GLN A 165 -6.10 -3.86 -15.88
C GLN A 165 -6.39 -5.03 -14.95
N VAL A 166 -6.64 -4.80 -13.67
CA VAL A 166 -7.01 -5.88 -12.72
C VAL A 166 -8.30 -6.57 -13.19
N THR A 167 -9.30 -5.81 -13.64
CA THR A 167 -10.56 -6.38 -14.13
C THR A 167 -10.37 -7.23 -15.39
N VAL A 168 -9.55 -6.78 -16.34
CA VAL A 168 -9.22 -7.53 -17.56
C VAL A 168 -8.41 -8.78 -17.23
N ASN A 169 -7.41 -8.67 -16.37
CA ASN A 169 -6.58 -9.80 -15.96
C ASN A 169 -7.39 -10.86 -15.22
N LEU A 170 -8.30 -10.47 -14.32
CA LEU A 170 -9.21 -11.40 -13.64
C LEU A 170 -10.10 -12.18 -14.62
N LYS A 171 -10.57 -11.54 -15.70
CA LYS A 171 -11.35 -12.23 -16.75
C LYS A 171 -10.52 -13.20 -17.59
N ARG A 172 -9.20 -12.98 -17.66
CA ARG A 172 -8.25 -13.83 -18.40
C ARG A 172 -7.62 -14.94 -17.55
N MET A 173 -7.86 -14.95 -16.24
CA MET A 173 -7.39 -16.03 -15.38
C MET A 173 -8.06 -17.34 -15.78
N THR A 174 -7.26 -18.35 -16.08
CA THR A 174 -7.74 -19.69 -16.35
C THR A 174 -7.49 -20.56 -15.13
N VAL A 175 -8.55 -21.25 -14.70
CA VAL A 175 -8.47 -22.23 -13.61
C VAL A 175 -8.16 -23.57 -14.27
N MET A 176 -6.99 -24.12 -13.98
CA MET A 176 -6.61 -25.45 -14.45
C MET A 176 -7.14 -26.49 -13.47
N THR A 177 -7.86 -27.48 -14.01
CA THR A 177 -8.25 -28.67 -13.26
C THR A 177 -6.99 -29.42 -12.85
N ASN A 178 -6.87 -29.70 -11.56
CA ASN A 178 -5.71 -30.35 -11.00
C ASN A 178 -5.65 -31.82 -11.46
N PRO A 179 -4.59 -32.23 -12.20
CA PRO A 179 -4.48 -33.59 -12.71
C PRO A 179 -4.23 -34.63 -11.60
N PHE A 180 -3.82 -34.20 -10.41
CA PHE A 180 -3.44 -35.06 -9.28
C PHE A 180 -4.20 -34.71 -8.00
N PRO A 181 -5.54 -34.87 -7.97
CA PRO A 181 -6.38 -34.49 -6.83
C PRO A 181 -6.07 -35.29 -5.54
N GLN A 182 -5.38 -36.42 -5.67
CA GLN A 182 -4.96 -37.25 -4.53
C GLN A 182 -3.81 -36.62 -3.74
N PHE A 183 -2.89 -35.92 -4.41
CA PHE A 183 -1.70 -35.34 -3.79
C PHE A 183 -1.87 -33.85 -3.52
N LEU A 184 -2.60 -33.16 -4.39
CA LEU A 184 -2.85 -31.73 -4.31
C LEU A 184 -4.37 -31.53 -4.25
N ARG A 185 -4.87 -30.94 -3.17
CA ARG A 185 -6.25 -30.43 -3.11
C ARG A 185 -6.25 -28.97 -3.54
N GLY A 186 -7.26 -28.55 -4.29
CA GLY A 186 -7.39 -27.19 -4.80
C GLY A 186 -7.12 -27.05 -6.30
N CYS A 187 -7.36 -25.84 -6.81
CA CYS A 187 -7.20 -25.49 -8.22
C CYS A 187 -5.90 -24.72 -8.45
N ILE A 188 -5.24 -24.96 -9.58
CA ILE A 188 -4.08 -24.19 -10.01
C ILE A 188 -4.60 -23.03 -10.85
N VAL A 189 -4.33 -21.80 -10.43
CA VAL A 189 -4.72 -20.59 -11.16
C VAL A 189 -3.53 -20.15 -12.00
N SER A 190 -3.72 -20.09 -13.32
CA SER A 190 -2.72 -19.53 -14.23
C SER A 190 -2.91 -18.01 -14.31
N ILE A 191 -1.91 -17.26 -13.86
CA ILE A 191 -1.93 -15.79 -13.88
C ILE A 191 -1.43 -15.33 -15.27
N PRO A 192 -2.15 -14.41 -15.95
CA PRO A 192 -1.68 -13.85 -17.21
C PRO A 192 -0.38 -13.04 -17.02
N ASN A 193 0.52 -13.09 -18.02
CA ASN A 193 1.79 -12.37 -18.02
C ASN A 193 1.63 -10.84 -18.11
N ASP A 194 0.42 -10.33 -18.32
CA ASP A 194 0.13 -8.89 -18.48
C ASP A 194 -0.18 -8.19 -17.14
N ILE A 195 -0.11 -8.89 -16.00
CA ILE A 195 -0.50 -8.32 -14.70
C ILE A 195 0.40 -7.15 -14.27
N TRP A 196 1.65 -7.10 -14.74
CA TRP A 196 2.57 -5.99 -14.47
C TRP A 196 2.06 -4.63 -14.96
N LEU A 197 1.22 -4.62 -16.00
CA LEU A 197 0.60 -3.39 -16.53
C LEU A 197 -0.24 -2.68 -15.47
N ALA A 198 -0.82 -3.41 -14.51
CA ALA A 198 -1.56 -2.80 -13.41
C ALA A 198 -0.66 -1.92 -12.52
N TYR A 199 0.61 -2.30 -12.33
CA TYR A 199 1.58 -1.54 -11.53
C TYR A 199 2.28 -0.45 -12.32
N PHE A 200 2.41 -0.63 -13.64
CA PHE A 200 3.16 0.28 -14.50
C PHE A 200 2.66 1.72 -14.42
N SER A 201 1.33 1.94 -14.43
CA SER A 201 0.77 3.29 -14.26
C SER A 201 1.10 3.91 -12.90
N GLY A 202 1.10 3.10 -11.84
CA GLY A 202 1.47 3.56 -10.50
C GLY A 202 2.93 3.99 -10.43
N VAL A 203 3.84 3.18 -11.00
CA VAL A 203 5.28 3.52 -11.10
C VAL A 203 5.49 4.83 -11.85
N LEU A 204 4.81 5.03 -12.99
CA LEU A 204 4.92 6.26 -13.76
C LEU A 204 4.42 7.47 -12.96
N TYR A 205 3.28 7.33 -12.28
CA TYR A 205 2.72 8.38 -11.46
C TYR A 205 3.67 8.77 -10.32
N ASP A 206 4.22 7.78 -9.62
CA ASP A 206 5.14 8.01 -8.52
C ASP A 206 6.46 8.62 -9.03
N LEU A 207 6.98 8.18 -10.17
CA LEU A 207 8.16 8.78 -10.78
C LEU A 207 7.92 10.26 -11.12
N VAL A 208 6.75 10.61 -11.65
CA VAL A 208 6.38 12.00 -11.93
C VAL A 208 6.32 12.81 -10.64
N ILE A 209 5.66 12.32 -9.59
CA ILE A 209 5.64 13.00 -8.28
C ILE A 209 7.05 13.18 -7.73
N PHE A 210 7.89 12.15 -7.79
CA PHE A 210 9.27 12.22 -7.32
C PHE A 210 10.06 13.30 -8.04
N CYS A 211 10.03 13.29 -9.38
CA CYS A 211 10.71 14.28 -10.21
C CYS A 211 10.22 15.69 -9.91
N LEU A 212 8.91 15.85 -9.74
CA LEU A 212 8.29 17.13 -9.40
C LEU A 212 8.69 17.62 -8.01
N ILE A 213 8.76 16.73 -7.01
CA ILE A 213 9.27 17.05 -5.68
C ILE A 213 10.72 17.51 -5.81
N VAL A 214 11.61 16.69 -6.38
CA VAL A 214 13.04 17.01 -6.54
C VAL A 214 13.25 18.32 -7.29
N TRP A 215 12.52 18.53 -8.38
CA TRP A 215 12.59 19.77 -9.15
C TRP A 215 12.16 20.98 -8.33
N ARG A 216 11.05 20.89 -7.58
CA ARG A 216 10.58 21.96 -6.68
C ARG A 216 11.63 22.28 -5.60
N ILE A 217 12.34 21.29 -5.09
CA ILE A 217 13.45 21.50 -4.12
C ILE A 217 14.54 22.34 -4.75
N GLN A 218 15.01 21.93 -5.92
CA GLN A 218 16.12 22.59 -6.61
C GLN A 218 15.74 24.03 -6.96
N TYR A 219 14.52 24.24 -7.44
CA TYR A 219 13.99 25.56 -7.78
C TYR A 219 13.91 26.48 -6.55
N LEU A 220 13.31 26.02 -5.45
CA LEU A 220 13.18 26.83 -4.22
C LEU A 220 14.52 27.04 -3.51
N GLY A 221 15.43 26.06 -3.61
CA GLY A 221 16.76 26.13 -2.99
C GLY A 221 17.64 27.24 -3.56
N HIS A 222 17.46 27.63 -4.82
CA HIS A 222 18.27 28.66 -5.47
C HIS A 222 17.85 30.11 -5.14
N GLY A 223 16.60 30.34 -4.71
CA GLY A 223 16.05 31.72 -4.67
C GLY A 223 15.76 32.30 -3.29
N LEU A 224 15.25 31.51 -2.34
CA LEU A 224 14.59 32.06 -1.14
C LEU A 224 15.10 31.48 0.19
N GLY A 225 16.03 30.54 0.13
CA GLY A 225 16.40 29.72 1.29
C GLY A 225 15.29 28.72 1.61
N LEU A 226 15.64 27.44 1.76
CA LEU A 226 14.68 26.42 2.18
C LEU A 226 14.32 26.64 3.65
N SER A 227 13.02 26.71 3.95
CA SER A 227 12.58 26.70 5.33
C SER A 227 13.06 25.41 6.02
N PRO A 228 13.45 25.45 7.30
CA PRO A 228 13.93 24.26 8.01
C PRO A 228 12.89 23.12 8.00
N LEU A 229 11.60 23.47 8.01
CA LEU A 229 10.50 22.53 7.80
C LEU A 229 10.59 21.81 6.46
N MET A 230 10.72 22.59 5.37
CA MET A 230 10.78 22.03 4.03
C MET A 230 12.03 21.16 3.90
N THR A 231 13.19 21.61 4.35
CA THR A 231 14.43 20.82 4.32
C THR A 231 14.30 19.48 5.05
N GLN A 232 13.67 19.48 6.24
CA GLN A 232 13.48 18.26 7.02
C GLN A 232 12.46 17.33 6.37
N LEU A 233 11.33 17.88 5.93
CA LEU A 233 10.30 17.11 5.22
C LEU A 233 10.85 16.53 3.92
N LEU A 234 11.71 17.25 3.22
CA LEU A 234 12.35 16.76 2.00
C LEU A 234 13.37 15.67 2.30
N LYS A 235 14.23 15.86 3.31
CA LYS A 235 15.24 14.86 3.67
C LYS A 235 14.59 13.53 4.05
N HIS A 236 13.53 13.56 4.85
CA HIS A 236 12.84 12.35 5.28
C HIS A 236 11.83 11.87 4.23
N GLY A 237 11.00 12.76 3.71
CA GLY A 237 9.97 12.47 2.71
C GLY A 237 10.52 11.93 1.39
N ALA A 238 11.66 12.44 0.90
CA ALA A 238 12.27 11.92 -0.33
C ALA A 238 12.82 10.50 -0.13
N SER A 239 13.42 10.20 1.03
CA SER A 239 13.87 8.85 1.35
C SER A 239 12.70 7.87 1.41
N PHE A 240 11.61 8.26 2.06
CA PHE A 240 10.39 7.46 2.11
C PHE A 240 9.78 7.25 0.72
N PHE A 241 9.75 8.30 -0.10
CA PHE A 241 9.27 8.21 -1.48
C PHE A 241 10.11 7.25 -2.31
N ALA A 242 11.43 7.35 -2.22
CA ALA A 242 12.35 6.47 -2.94
C ALA A 242 12.16 4.99 -2.55
N VAL A 243 11.91 4.71 -1.27
CA VAL A 243 11.59 3.35 -0.80
C VAL A 243 10.28 2.85 -1.40
N ASN A 244 9.20 3.66 -1.38
CA ASN A 244 7.93 3.28 -1.99
C ASN A 244 8.05 3.06 -3.51
N LEU A 245 8.78 3.93 -4.22
CA LEU A 245 9.05 3.77 -5.65
C LEU A 245 9.83 2.48 -5.94
N ALA A 246 10.85 2.15 -5.14
CA ALA A 246 11.61 0.93 -5.28
C ALA A 246 10.74 -0.33 -5.06
N LEU A 247 9.81 -0.29 -4.10
CA LEU A 247 8.87 -1.37 -3.86
C LEU A 247 7.86 -1.52 -5.01
N MET A 248 7.34 -0.41 -5.54
CA MET A 248 6.47 -0.42 -6.72
C MET A 248 7.18 -0.96 -7.95
N LEU A 249 8.45 -0.59 -8.14
CA LEU A 249 9.31 -1.14 -9.20
C LEU A 249 9.54 -2.64 -9.02
N PHE A 250 9.82 -3.10 -7.79
CA PHE A 250 9.95 -4.52 -7.48
C PHE A 250 8.67 -5.28 -7.81
N SER A 251 7.50 -4.77 -7.44
CA SER A 251 6.21 -5.40 -7.78
C SER A 251 5.93 -5.38 -9.28
N CYS A 252 6.24 -4.29 -9.97
CA CYS A 252 6.06 -4.15 -11.41
C CYS A 252 6.96 -5.13 -12.20
N VAL A 253 8.27 -5.07 -11.96
CA VAL A 253 9.26 -5.95 -12.61
C VAL A 253 9.03 -7.40 -12.23
N GLY A 254 8.83 -7.68 -10.94
CA GLY A 254 8.57 -9.03 -10.44
C GLY A 254 7.30 -9.65 -11.05
N SER A 255 6.30 -8.83 -11.38
CA SER A 255 5.08 -9.26 -12.06
C SER A 255 5.26 -9.54 -13.55
N ALA A 256 6.30 -8.99 -14.18
CA ALA A 256 6.57 -9.18 -15.60
C ALA A 256 7.27 -10.53 -15.89
N TYR A 257 7.91 -11.12 -14.87
CA TYR A 257 8.61 -12.40 -15.00
C TYR A 257 7.81 -13.56 -14.39
N PRO A 258 7.57 -14.66 -15.13
CA PRO A 258 6.86 -15.83 -14.61
C PRO A 258 7.52 -16.48 -13.39
N SER A 259 8.84 -16.31 -13.22
CA SER A 259 9.62 -16.84 -12.10
C SER A 259 9.46 -16.08 -10.78
N THR A 260 8.86 -14.88 -10.82
CA THR A 260 8.72 -14.02 -9.63
C THR A 260 7.30 -13.48 -9.44
N ILE A 261 6.37 -13.77 -10.36
CA ILE A 261 5.02 -13.22 -10.38
C ILE A 261 4.25 -13.49 -9.08
N ILE A 262 4.28 -14.72 -8.56
CA ILE A 262 3.55 -15.06 -7.32
C ILE A 262 4.21 -14.37 -6.13
N MET A 263 5.54 -14.40 -6.05
CA MET A 263 6.29 -13.72 -4.98
C MET A 263 6.00 -12.22 -4.92
N ALA A 264 6.02 -11.55 -6.07
CA ALA A 264 5.82 -10.10 -6.17
C ALA A 264 4.40 -9.66 -5.83
N ASN A 265 3.39 -10.44 -6.26
CA ASN A 265 1.97 -10.09 -6.10
C ASN A 265 1.36 -10.60 -4.79
N ALA A 266 1.75 -11.80 -4.35
CA ALA A 266 1.09 -12.48 -3.23
C ALA A 266 1.74 -12.19 -1.87
N SER A 267 2.94 -11.58 -1.82
CA SER A 267 3.62 -11.35 -0.54
C SER A 267 2.97 -10.29 0.35
N GLY A 268 2.21 -9.34 -0.20
CA GLY A 268 1.66 -8.21 0.55
C GLY A 268 2.72 -7.24 1.11
N LEU A 269 4.00 -7.42 0.74
CA LEU A 269 5.13 -6.65 1.27
C LEU A 269 5.01 -5.15 0.91
N LEU A 270 4.61 -4.85 -0.33
CA LEU A 270 4.37 -3.49 -0.81
C LEU A 270 3.33 -2.77 0.06
N THR A 271 2.21 -3.42 0.36
CA THR A 271 1.13 -2.85 1.19
C THR A 271 1.59 -2.64 2.63
N ALA A 272 2.33 -3.58 3.21
CA ALA A 272 2.85 -3.46 4.57
C ALA A 272 3.83 -2.28 4.70
N LEU A 273 4.84 -2.22 3.82
CA LEU A 273 5.87 -1.19 3.87
C LEU A 273 5.33 0.20 3.48
N SER A 274 4.39 0.27 2.54
CA SER A 274 3.73 1.53 2.21
C SER A 274 2.94 2.07 3.40
N SER A 275 2.22 1.21 4.14
CA SER A 275 1.46 1.61 5.32
C SER A 275 2.37 2.19 6.41
N ILE A 276 3.45 1.46 6.73
CA ILE A 276 4.49 1.89 7.68
C ILE A 276 5.05 3.25 7.28
N THR A 277 5.41 3.40 6.01
CA THR A 277 5.98 4.63 5.48
C THR A 277 5.01 5.82 5.62
N CYS A 278 3.75 5.64 5.25
CA CYS A 278 2.72 6.67 5.40
C CYS A 278 2.51 7.05 6.89
N SER A 279 2.47 6.09 7.80
CA SER A 279 2.33 6.36 9.24
C SER A 279 3.53 7.10 9.82
N ARG A 280 4.76 6.76 9.41
CA ARG A 280 5.99 7.45 9.86
C ARG A 280 6.06 8.89 9.35
N ILE A 281 5.66 9.13 8.10
CA ILE A 281 5.55 10.49 7.55
C ILE A 281 4.52 11.31 8.34
N PHE A 282 3.35 10.74 8.62
CA PHE A 282 2.31 11.39 9.42
C PHE A 282 2.82 11.85 10.79
N PHE A 283 3.48 10.95 11.54
CA PHE A 283 4.05 11.31 12.83
C PHE A 283 5.18 12.32 12.73
N SER A 284 6.04 12.23 11.72
CA SER A 284 7.11 13.21 11.49
C SER A 284 6.55 14.62 11.27
N MET A 285 5.42 14.75 10.57
CA MET A 285 4.76 16.05 10.37
C MET A 285 4.19 16.62 11.68
N HIS A 286 3.55 15.77 12.50
CA HIS A 286 3.02 16.19 13.80
C HIS A 286 4.12 16.60 14.79
N GLU A 287 5.18 15.81 14.87
CA GLU A 287 6.32 16.08 15.76
C GLU A 287 6.98 17.40 15.38
N PHE A 288 7.16 17.67 14.09
CA PHE A 288 7.66 18.94 13.61
C PHE A 288 6.74 20.12 13.98
N ALA A 289 5.44 19.99 13.70
CA ALA A 289 4.47 21.04 14.03
C ALA A 289 4.43 21.36 15.53
N ARG A 290 4.67 20.35 16.39
CA ARG A 290 4.78 20.53 17.84
C ARG A 290 6.05 21.29 18.23
N GLN A 291 7.21 20.91 17.67
CA GLN A 291 8.48 21.59 17.95
C GLN A 291 8.45 23.07 17.56
N ASP A 292 7.81 23.40 16.44
CA ASP A 292 7.67 24.77 15.97
C ASP A 292 6.85 25.63 16.95
N ARG A 293 5.71 25.11 17.44
CA ARG A 293 4.89 25.78 18.47
C ARG A 293 5.66 26.04 19.76
N VAL A 294 6.47 25.09 20.21
CA VAL A 294 7.27 25.23 21.42
C VAL A 294 8.32 26.34 21.26
N ARG A 295 9.01 26.42 20.12
CA ARG A 295 9.96 27.51 19.84
C ARG A 295 9.30 28.89 19.87
N ILE A 296 8.13 29.01 19.27
CA ILE A 296 7.34 30.25 19.29
C ILE A 296 6.95 30.62 20.73
N SER A 297 6.56 29.65 21.56
CA SER A 297 6.17 29.89 22.96
C SER A 297 7.32 30.39 23.85
N PHE A 298 8.56 30.05 23.53
CA PHE A 298 9.74 30.51 24.27
C PHE A 298 10.22 31.91 23.88
N GLY A 299 9.49 32.61 23.00
CA GLY A 299 9.90 33.94 22.52
C GLY A 299 11.23 33.90 21.76
N GLN A 300 11.73 32.72 21.40
CA GLN A 300 12.79 32.60 20.42
C GLN A 300 12.17 33.09 19.13
N SER A 301 12.55 34.32 18.74
CA SER A 301 12.28 34.82 17.41
C SER A 301 12.56 33.67 16.45
N PRO A 302 11.61 33.32 15.56
CA PRO A 302 11.82 32.25 14.60
C PRO A 302 13.19 32.48 13.97
N ILE A 303 13.95 31.41 13.70
CA ILE A 303 15.31 31.48 13.15
C ILE A 303 15.21 32.08 11.74
N THR A 304 14.98 33.38 11.67
CA THR A 304 14.90 34.23 10.50
C THR A 304 16.17 35.03 10.53
N GLY A 305 17.27 34.35 10.21
CA GLY A 305 18.48 35.00 9.69
C GLY A 305 18.26 35.70 8.34
N VAL A 306 17.01 35.84 7.88
CA VAL A 306 16.63 36.59 6.70
C VAL A 306 15.77 37.77 7.15
N HIS A 307 16.42 38.91 7.31
CA HIS A 307 15.91 40.16 7.87
C HIS A 307 14.89 40.91 6.97
N GLY A 308 14.02 40.19 6.23
CA GLY A 308 13.24 40.79 5.15
C GLY A 308 11.84 40.23 4.86
N SER A 309 11.24 39.41 5.73
CA SER A 309 9.96 38.75 5.39
C SER A 309 8.95 38.71 6.55
N ASN A 310 8.58 39.88 7.07
CA ASN A 310 7.56 40.01 8.12
C ASN A 310 6.10 39.80 7.65
N ILE A 311 5.86 39.29 6.43
CA ILE A 311 4.50 39.25 5.85
C ILE A 311 3.92 37.83 5.71
N ILE A 312 4.70 36.75 5.81
CA ILE A 312 4.23 35.41 5.38
C ILE A 312 4.06 34.40 6.54
N SER A 313 4.55 34.71 7.75
CA SER A 313 4.55 33.74 8.85
C SER A 313 3.15 33.39 9.39
N GLY A 314 2.14 34.23 9.17
CA GLY A 314 0.76 33.99 9.61
C GLY A 314 -0.07 33.05 8.72
N GLN A 315 0.36 32.76 7.48
CA GLN A 315 -0.48 32.00 6.54
C GLN A 315 -0.12 30.50 6.43
N PHE A 316 1.03 30.04 6.91
CA PHE A 316 1.42 28.62 6.80
C PHE A 316 0.97 27.76 7.98
N ALA A 317 0.47 28.36 9.05
CA ALA A 317 -0.47 27.67 9.92
C ALA A 317 -1.74 27.47 9.08
N ILE A 318 -1.86 26.32 8.39
CA ILE A 318 -3.19 25.79 8.08
C ILE A 318 -3.86 25.74 9.45
N PRO A 319 -4.88 26.57 9.74
CA PRO A 319 -5.60 26.42 10.98
C PRO A 319 -6.24 25.04 10.85
N MET A 320 -5.73 24.06 11.58
CA MET A 320 -6.43 22.78 11.70
C MET A 320 -7.81 22.99 12.38
N GLU A 321 -8.10 24.22 12.82
CA GLU A 321 -9.36 24.70 13.38
C GLU A 321 -10.43 25.07 12.34
N THR A 322 -10.11 25.32 11.05
CA THR A 322 -11.15 25.78 10.08
C THR A 322 -12.19 24.73 9.67
N PHE A 323 -12.14 23.52 10.23
CA PHE A 323 -13.22 22.53 10.11
C PHE A 323 -13.97 22.26 11.43
N SER A 324 -13.68 22.99 12.52
CA SER A 324 -14.31 22.75 13.83
C SER A 324 -15.47 23.70 14.18
N ASP A 325 -15.82 24.69 13.36
CA ASP A 325 -16.83 25.72 13.71
C ASP A 325 -18.22 25.47 13.12
N CYS A 326 -18.71 24.22 13.18
CA CYS A 326 -20.15 23.93 12.98
C CYS A 326 -20.94 23.71 14.28
N SER A 327 -20.30 23.75 15.46
CA SER A 327 -21.03 23.76 16.73
C SER A 327 -21.20 25.19 17.23
N ARG A 328 -22.01 25.98 16.52
CA ARG A 328 -22.49 27.27 17.03
C ARG A 328 -23.45 26.95 18.18
N SER A 329 -23.00 27.17 19.41
CA SER A 329 -23.87 27.19 20.58
C SER A 329 -24.94 28.26 20.35
N PRO A 330 -26.23 27.99 20.65
CA PRO A 330 -27.27 29.00 20.50
C PRO A 330 -26.93 30.18 21.43
N SER A 331 -26.82 31.35 20.82
CA SER A 331 -26.75 32.63 21.52
C SER A 331 -27.91 32.73 22.50
N ASN A 332 -27.60 32.88 23.79
CA ASN A 332 -28.56 33.33 24.79
C ASN A 332 -29.16 34.66 24.32
N PRO A 333 -30.49 34.80 24.20
CA PRO A 333 -31.10 36.10 23.99
C PRO A 333 -30.89 36.96 25.24
N GLU A 334 -30.23 38.08 25.01
CA GLU A 334 -30.01 39.17 25.95
C GLU A 334 -31.36 39.68 26.48
N ALA A 335 -31.56 39.58 27.80
CA ALA A 335 -32.77 40.03 28.46
C ALA A 335 -32.74 41.57 28.61
N THR A 336 -33.52 42.25 27.80
CA THR A 336 -33.74 43.70 27.88
C THR A 336 -34.53 44.04 29.15
N SER A 337 -33.83 44.58 30.15
CA SER A 337 -34.41 45.14 31.38
C SER A 337 -35.05 46.50 31.09
N ALA A 338 -36.38 46.57 31.17
CA ALA A 338 -37.14 47.81 31.16
C ALA A 338 -36.94 48.59 32.48
N THR A 339 -36.71 49.90 32.38
CA THR A 339 -36.73 50.82 33.53
C THR A 339 -37.65 51.99 33.19
N THR A 340 -38.78 52.06 33.88
CA THR A 340 -39.73 53.18 33.92
C THR A 340 -39.47 54.02 35.18
N PRO A 341 -39.63 55.35 35.12
CA PRO A 341 -40.22 56.14 36.18
C PRO A 341 -41.74 56.29 36.01
#